data_AF-X1LVZ2-F1
#
_entry.id   AF-X1LVZ2-F1
#
_cell.length_a   1.000
_cell.length_b   1.000
_cell.length_c   1.000
_cell.angle_alpha   90.00
_cell.angle_beta   90.00
_cell.angle_gamma   90.00
#
_symmetry.space_group_name_H-M   'P 1'
#
loop_
_entity.id
_entity.type
_entity.pdbx_description
1 polymer ?
#
loop_
_entity_poly.entity_id
_entity_poly.type
_entity_poly.pdbx_seq_one_letter_code
_entity_poly.pdbx_strand_id
1 'polypeptide(L)'
;IPTFFQYEASADRGNSSKLLVNCLHNGKYAINYSDQELKEASLVWICNPNNPTGTEIPKDKIIDILQRAKGMVIVDECNYEYLRETIINLIDKYSNLIISRSFSKNFG
;
A
#
# COMPACT_ATOMS: atom_id res chain seq x y z
N ILE A 1 -9.51 -6.06 5.56
CA ILE A 1 -9.99 -4.77 6.08
C ILE A 1 -10.40 -3.93 4.90
N PRO A 2 -11.43 -3.09 4.99
CA PRO A 2 -11.58 -2.01 4.02
C PRO A 2 -10.28 -1.20 3.90
N THR A 3 -9.94 -0.86 2.67
CA THR A 3 -8.94 0.15 2.32
C THR A 3 -9.63 1.22 1.47
N PHE A 4 -8.91 2.20 0.95
CA PHE A 4 -9.51 3.25 0.12
C PHE A 4 -10.15 2.66 -1.16
N PHE A 5 -11.47 2.79 -1.27
CA PHE A 5 -12.28 2.10 -2.29
C PHE A 5 -11.90 2.44 -3.74
N GLN A 6 -11.24 3.58 -3.98
CA GLN A 6 -10.89 4.00 -5.34
C GLN A 6 -9.84 3.10 -6.00
N TYR A 7 -9.04 2.35 -5.25
CA TYR A 7 -8.12 1.37 -5.85
C TYR A 7 -8.91 0.28 -6.58
N GLU A 8 -9.90 -0.28 -5.89
CA GLU A 8 -10.81 -1.29 -6.44
C GLU A 8 -11.65 -0.72 -7.58
N ALA A 9 -12.26 0.45 -7.40
CA ALA A 9 -13.04 1.09 -8.45
C ALA A 9 -12.22 1.44 -9.71
N SER A 10 -10.91 1.73 -9.55
CA SER A 10 -10.00 1.96 -10.68
C SER A 10 -9.67 0.67 -11.41
N ALA A 11 -9.42 -0.43 -10.68
CA ALA A 11 -9.23 -1.75 -11.27
C ALA A 11 -10.47 -2.20 -12.05
N ASP A 12 -11.67 -1.98 -11.50
CA ASP A 12 -12.94 -2.30 -12.15
C ASP A 12 -13.14 -1.50 -13.44
N ARG A 13 -12.90 -0.19 -13.42
CA ARG A 13 -12.95 0.65 -14.63
C ARG A 13 -11.96 0.20 -15.70
N GLY A 14 -10.82 -0.35 -15.28
CA GLY A 14 -9.80 -0.91 -16.17
C GLY A 14 -10.03 -2.36 -16.56
N ASN A 15 -11.13 -3.00 -16.14
CA ASN A 15 -11.37 -4.45 -16.29
C ASN A 15 -10.17 -5.30 -15.85
N SER A 16 -9.44 -4.87 -14.82
CA SER A 16 -8.25 -5.55 -14.31
C SER A 16 -8.62 -6.56 -13.24
N SER A 17 -7.96 -7.72 -13.25
CA SER A 17 -8.07 -8.69 -12.16
C SER A 17 -7.59 -8.07 -10.84
N LYS A 18 -8.31 -8.32 -9.75
CA LYS A 18 -8.02 -7.76 -8.42
C LYS A 18 -8.05 -8.86 -7.36
N LEU A 19 -7.13 -8.75 -6.41
CA LEU A 19 -7.10 -9.57 -5.20
C LEU A 19 -7.13 -8.64 -3.99
N LEU A 20 -8.19 -8.72 -3.20
CA LEU A 20 -8.32 -7.95 -1.96
C LEU A 20 -7.77 -8.75 -0.80
N VAL A 21 -6.68 -8.27 -0.20
CA VAL A 21 -5.99 -8.97 0.88
C VAL A 21 -6.25 -8.31 2.23
N ASN A 22 -6.74 -9.10 3.19
CA ASN A 22 -6.92 -8.63 4.56
C ASN A 22 -5.65 -8.84 5.40
N CYS A 23 -4.83 -7.81 5.55
CA CYS A 23 -3.54 -7.89 6.27
C CYS A 23 -3.59 -7.38 7.73
N LEU A 24 -4.74 -7.38 8.40
CA LEU A 24 -4.89 -6.87 9.77
C LEU A 24 -5.58 -7.94 10.60
N HIS A 25 -4.94 -8.30 11.70
CA HIS A 25 -5.46 -9.25 12.66
C HIS A 25 -5.26 -8.68 14.06
N ASN A 26 -6.35 -8.51 14.82
CA ASN A 26 -6.32 -7.92 16.16
C ASN A 26 -5.58 -6.56 16.24
N GLY A 27 -5.80 -5.69 15.24
CA GLY A 27 -5.17 -4.37 15.18
C GLY A 27 -3.69 -4.37 14.79
N LYS A 28 -3.10 -5.53 14.46
CA LYS A 28 -1.71 -5.65 14.01
C LYS A 28 -1.63 -6.11 12.57
N TYR A 29 -0.62 -5.61 11.86
CA TYR A 29 -0.33 -6.08 10.51
C TYR A 29 0.07 -7.56 10.53
N ALA A 30 -0.58 -8.35 9.68
CA ALA A 30 -0.30 -9.75 9.45
C ALA A 30 -0.26 -10.02 7.94
N ILE A 31 0.77 -10.71 7.47
CA ILE A 31 0.85 -11.12 6.07
C ILE A 31 -0.25 -12.15 5.83
N ASN A 32 -1.07 -11.91 4.80
CA ASN A 32 -2.19 -12.78 4.45
C ASN A 32 -2.30 -12.98 2.93
N TYR A 33 -1.15 -13.05 2.26
CA TYR A 33 -1.02 -13.35 0.84
C TYR A 33 0.13 -14.35 0.65
N SER A 34 0.04 -15.15 -0.39
CA SER A 34 1.10 -16.04 -0.84
C SER A 34 2.17 -15.28 -1.64
N ASP A 35 3.38 -15.84 -1.66
CA ASP A 35 4.47 -15.28 -2.46
C ASP A 35 4.17 -15.29 -3.97
N GLN A 36 3.38 -16.26 -4.42
CA GLN A 36 2.94 -16.33 -5.82
C GLN A 36 1.99 -15.19 -6.18
N GLU A 37 0.96 -14.95 -5.36
CA GLU A 37 0.03 -13.83 -5.57
C GLU A 37 0.77 -12.48 -5.62
N LEU A 38 1.78 -12.30 -4.77
CA LEU A 38 2.60 -11.08 -4.80
C LEU A 38 3.45 -10.96 -6.08
N LYS A 39 4.04 -12.06 -6.53
CA LYS A 39 4.92 -12.07 -7.72
C LYS A 39 4.16 -11.95 -9.04
N GLU A 40 2.90 -12.39 -9.08
CA GLU A 40 2.03 -12.27 -10.26
C GLU A 40 1.36 -10.89 -10.36
N ALA A 41 1.29 -10.13 -9.27
CA ALA A 41 0.74 -8.79 -9.26
C ALA A 41 1.62 -7.80 -10.04
N SER A 42 1.07 -7.23 -11.11
CA SER A 42 1.68 -6.10 -11.84
C SER A 42 1.66 -4.80 -11.02
N LEU A 43 0.74 -4.69 -10.07
CA LEU A 43 0.55 -3.52 -9.22
C LEU A 43 0.08 -3.94 -7.82
N VAL A 44 0.74 -3.41 -6.78
CA VAL A 44 0.40 -3.60 -5.38
C VAL A 44 0.09 -2.24 -4.76
N TRP A 45 -1.10 -2.09 -4.17
CA TRP A 45 -1.50 -0.88 -3.44
C TRP A 45 -1.38 -1.08 -1.94
N ILE A 46 -0.73 -0.14 -1.27
CA ILE A 46 -0.55 -0.10 0.18
C ILE A 46 -0.99 1.28 0.65
N CYS A 47 -2.01 1.37 1.51
CA CYS A 47 -2.42 2.62 2.12
C CYS A 47 -1.81 2.74 3.52
N ASN A 48 -0.95 3.73 3.76
CA ASN A 48 -0.20 3.87 5.01
C ASN A 48 -0.14 5.33 5.49
N PRO A 49 -0.85 5.69 6.59
CA PRO A 49 -1.75 4.84 7.37
C PRO A 49 -2.99 4.44 6.56
N ASN A 50 -3.54 3.25 6.84
CA ASN A 50 -4.67 2.73 6.09
C ASN A 50 -5.95 3.56 6.33
N ASN A 51 -6.61 3.98 5.27
CA ASN A 51 -7.97 4.55 5.34
C ASN A 51 -9.00 3.41 5.19
N PRO A 52 -9.96 3.20 6.11
CA PRO A 52 -10.39 4.09 7.20
C PRO A 52 -9.84 3.76 8.60
N THR A 53 -9.02 2.72 8.75
CA THR A 53 -8.65 2.21 10.09
C THR A 53 -7.58 3.01 10.83
N GLY A 54 -6.86 3.89 10.14
CA GLY A 54 -5.71 4.63 10.68
C GLY A 54 -4.50 3.75 11.01
N THR A 55 -4.54 2.46 10.71
CA THR A 55 -3.50 1.49 11.10
C THR A 55 -2.26 1.67 10.26
N GLU A 56 -1.10 1.68 10.91
CA GLU A 56 0.20 1.67 10.25
C GLU A 56 0.57 0.27 9.74
N ILE A 57 1.36 0.27 8.66
CA ILE A 57 2.06 -0.91 8.18
C ILE A 57 3.54 -0.72 8.52
N PRO A 58 4.16 -1.65 9.28
CA PRO A 58 5.56 -1.53 9.64
C PRO A 58 6.47 -1.41 8.41
N LYS A 59 7.47 -0.52 8.50
CA LYS A 59 8.39 -0.22 7.39
C LYS A 59 9.14 -1.44 6.87
N ASP A 60 9.54 -2.36 7.75
CA ASP A 60 10.19 -3.62 7.38
C ASP A 60 9.30 -4.50 6.50
N LYS A 61 7.98 -4.48 6.72
CA LYS A 61 7.01 -5.22 5.89
C LYS A 61 6.85 -4.59 4.52
N ILE A 62 6.87 -3.27 4.43
CA ILE A 62 6.88 -2.57 3.13
C ILE A 62 8.15 -2.89 2.35
N ILE A 63 9.31 -2.90 3.02
CA ILE A 63 10.59 -3.29 2.41
C ILE A 63 10.55 -4.74 1.90
N ASP A 64 10.03 -5.66 2.68
CA ASP A 64 9.87 -7.07 2.28
C ASP A 64 8.98 -7.22 1.03
N ILE A 65 7.86 -6.48 0.97
CA ILE A 65 7.01 -6.41 -0.23
C ILE A 65 7.80 -5.88 -1.43
N LEU A 66 8.51 -4.76 -1.27
CA LEU A 66 9.30 -4.15 -2.34
C LEU A 66 10.37 -5.08 -2.91
N GLN A 67 11.00 -5.90 -2.05
CA GLN A 67 12.03 -6.86 -2.46
C GLN A 67 11.47 -8.08 -3.19
N ARG A 68 10.24 -8.51 -2.86
CA ARG A 68 9.64 -9.74 -3.41
C ARG A 68 8.70 -9.49 -4.59
N ALA A 69 8.08 -8.32 -4.66
CA ALA A 69 7.18 -7.94 -5.75
C ALA A 69 7.93 -7.81 -7.08
N LYS A 70 7.35 -8.36 -8.16
CA LYS A 70 7.86 -8.15 -9.53
C LYS A 70 7.26 -6.92 -10.20
N GLY A 71 6.03 -6.55 -9.82
CA GLY A 71 5.33 -5.37 -10.30
C GLY A 71 5.66 -4.10 -9.50
N MET A 72 4.93 -3.04 -9.81
CA MET A 72 5.04 -1.76 -9.10
C MET A 72 4.34 -1.84 -7.74
N VAL A 73 4.94 -1.22 -6.73
CA VAL A 73 4.37 -1.07 -5.40
C VAL A 73 4.08 0.40 -5.17
N ILE A 74 2.79 0.73 -5.03
CA ILE A 74 2.34 2.08 -4.70
C ILE A 74 2.05 2.14 -3.21
N VAL A 75 2.74 3.04 -2.52
CA VAL A 75 2.44 3.40 -1.14
C VAL A 75 1.72 4.74 -1.11
N ASP A 76 0.44 4.71 -0.77
CA ASP A 76 -0.39 5.88 -0.57
C ASP A 76 -0.14 6.44 0.84
N GLU A 77 0.56 7.58 0.85
CA GLU A 77 0.91 8.40 2.00
C GLU A 77 0.00 9.64 2.11
N CYS A 78 -1.24 9.65 1.58
CA CYS A 78 -2.12 10.82 1.67
C CYS A 78 -2.46 11.27 3.10
N ASN A 79 -2.23 10.40 4.09
CA ASN A 79 -2.49 10.63 5.50
C ASN A 79 -1.20 10.46 6.35
N TYR A 80 -0.01 10.52 5.76
CA TYR A 80 1.24 10.23 6.48
C TYR A 80 1.49 11.16 7.66
N GLU A 81 0.90 12.37 7.68
CA GLU A 81 1.05 13.34 8.76
C GLU A 81 0.50 12.82 10.11
N TYR A 82 -0.42 11.86 10.07
CA TYR A 82 -0.93 11.20 11.28
C TYR A 82 0.05 10.19 11.88
N LEU A 83 0.94 9.60 11.06
CA LEU A 83 2.01 8.71 11.53
C LEU A 83 3.32 9.47 11.78
N ARG A 84 3.57 10.55 11.04
CA ARG A 84 4.85 11.27 10.95
C ARG A 84 6.04 10.39 10.52
N GLU A 85 5.77 9.18 10.06
CA GLU A 85 6.73 8.28 9.43
C GLU A 85 6.44 8.19 7.93
N THR A 86 7.51 8.11 7.15
CA THR A 86 7.44 8.01 5.68
C THR A 86 8.53 7.06 5.17
N ILE A 87 8.28 6.51 3.98
CA ILE A 87 9.23 5.69 3.24
C ILE A 87 9.91 6.44 2.09
N ILE A 88 9.79 7.77 2.01
CA ILE A 88 10.37 8.57 0.92
C ILE A 88 11.87 8.35 0.70
N ASN A 89 12.61 8.03 1.77
CA ASN A 89 14.03 7.72 1.71
C ASN A 89 14.37 6.40 0.99
N LEU A 90 13.36 5.63 0.57
CA LEU A 90 13.49 4.39 -0.16
C LEU A 90 13.35 4.58 -1.68
N ILE A 91 12.95 5.76 -2.17
CA ILE A 91 12.65 5.99 -3.60
C ILE A 91 13.85 5.73 -4.51
N ASP A 92 15.06 6.11 -4.07
CA ASP A 92 16.30 5.88 -4.83
C ASP A 92 16.81 4.43 -4.74
N LYS A 93 16.25 3.62 -3.81
CA LYS A 93 16.68 2.24 -3.56
C LYS A 93 15.84 1.21 -4.28
N TYR A 94 14.56 1.52 -4.53
CA TYR A 94 13.60 0.58 -5.10
C TYR A 94 12.95 1.18 -6.34
N SER A 95 13.39 0.73 -7.52
CA SER A 95 12.88 1.23 -8.80
C SER A 95 11.41 0.88 -9.06
N ASN A 96 10.86 -0.08 -8.31
CA ASN A 96 9.45 -0.46 -8.36
C ASN A 96 8.58 0.31 -7.35
N LEU A 97 9.13 1.25 -6.59
CA LEU A 97 8.39 2.04 -5.61
C LEU A 97 7.79 3.30 -6.24
N ILE A 98 6.51 3.54 -5.98
CA ILE A 98 5.82 4.82 -6.18
C ILE A 98 5.25 5.25 -4.84
N ILE A 99 5.42 6.53 -4.51
CA ILE A 99 4.79 7.14 -3.33
C ILE A 99 3.77 8.16 -3.80
N SER A 100 2.52 8.03 -3.34
CA SER A 100 1.45 8.99 -3.60
C SER A 100 1.20 9.86 -2.38
N ARG A 101 1.05 11.17 -2.60
CA ARG A 101 0.66 12.14 -1.56
C ARG A 101 -0.42 13.08 -2.10
N SER A 102 -1.14 13.73 -1.20
CA SER A 102 -2.18 14.67 -1.57
C SER A 102 -2.14 15.93 -0.72
N PHE A 103 -2.39 17.07 -1.36
CA PHE A 103 -2.67 18.34 -0.66
C PHE A 103 -4.13 18.43 -0.16
N SER A 104 -5.04 17.55 -0.60
CA SER A 104 -6.48 17.64 -0.28
C SER A 104 -6.88 17.19 1.13
N LYS A 105 -5.90 16.92 2.01
CA LYS A 105 -6.13 16.45 3.38
C LYS A 105 -5.64 17.46 4.39
N ASN A 106 -4.36 17.40 4.72
CA ASN A 106 -3.79 18.19 5.81
C ASN A 106 -3.31 19.59 5.36
N PHE A 107 -3.50 19.95 4.09
CA PHE A 107 -3.16 21.26 3.54
C PHE A 107 -4.41 22.12 3.18
N GLY A 108 -5.62 21.69 3.60
CA GLY A 108 -6.88 22.40 3.38
C GLY A 108 -7.99 21.99 4.34
#